data_AF-A0A7V2TSV7-F1
#
_entry.id   AF-A0A7V2TSV7-F1
#
_cell.length_a   1.000
_cell.length_b   1.000
_cell.length_c   1.000
_cell.angle_alpha   90.00
_cell.angle_beta   90.00
_cell.angle_gamma   90.00
#
_symmetry.space_group_name_H-M   'P 1'
#
loop_
_entity.id
_entity.type
_entity.pdbx_description
1 polymer ?
#
loop_
_entity_poly.entity_id
_entity_poly.type
_entity_poly.pdbx_seq_one_letter_code
_entity_poly.pdbx_strand_id
1 'polypeptide(L)'
;MVIAFLHPPAPAIGAEDDSWPSSVLKFSAGVAASALIHEGAHALTAWATGTAMTWEVGSYNQPVGFTERAGSNSKGVALYSSGLFSQAIGGEVLLRWDRIDKNDNFIRGMMTWDVVNPLLYSLDYWFFRRTNKKDGNSYQGDLQGIEHYSNKTTANVIAASFSAIAVFQAYRFLQTQEWAPEWLKGETSRLGFRPLHPEGFMMTYHFRF
;
A
#
# COMPACT_ATOMS: atom_id res chain seq x y z
N MET A 1 -47.01 -5.64 -16.30
CA MET A 1 -46.48 -4.33 -16.71
C MET A 1 -45.70 -3.78 -15.53
N VAL A 2 -44.37 -3.93 -15.53
CA VAL A 2 -43.50 -3.45 -14.45
C VAL A 2 -42.80 -2.21 -14.98
N ILE A 3 -43.09 -1.06 -14.38
CA ILE A 3 -42.43 0.20 -14.68
C ILE A 3 -41.11 0.19 -13.92
N ALA A 4 -40.02 -0.06 -14.63
CA ALA A 4 -38.68 0.13 -14.11
C ALA A 4 -38.39 1.63 -14.06
N PHE A 5 -38.29 2.19 -12.85
CA PHE A 5 -37.68 3.50 -12.65
C PHE A 5 -36.18 3.36 -12.92
N LEU A 6 -35.78 3.67 -14.15
CA LEU A 6 -34.40 3.99 -14.49
C LEU A 6 -33.98 5.18 -13.62
N HIS A 7 -33.31 4.90 -12.51
CA HIS A 7 -32.46 5.91 -11.89
C HIS A 7 -31.36 6.20 -12.92
N PRO A 8 -31.20 7.44 -13.40
CA PRO A 8 -30.00 7.77 -14.16
C PRO A 8 -28.80 7.50 -13.25
N PRO A 9 -27.69 6.95 -13.79
CA PRO A 9 -26.45 6.89 -13.02
C PRO A 9 -26.16 8.30 -12.52
N ALA A 10 -25.90 8.42 -11.21
CA ALA A 10 -25.38 9.65 -10.65
C ALA A 10 -24.20 10.11 -11.52
N PRO A 11 -24.10 11.40 -11.87
CA PRO A 11 -22.98 11.87 -12.66
C PRO A 11 -21.69 11.45 -11.96
N ALA A 12 -20.86 10.69 -12.67
CA ALA A 12 -19.51 10.43 -12.24
C ALA A 12 -18.85 11.80 -12.01
N ILE A 13 -18.54 12.12 -10.76
CA ILE A 13 -17.65 13.22 -10.44
C ILE A 13 -16.31 12.80 -11.03
N GLY A 14 -15.92 13.34 -12.19
CA GLY A 14 -14.61 13.03 -12.77
C GLY A 14 -14.44 13.10 -14.29
N ALA A 15 -15.46 13.42 -15.09
CA ALA A 15 -15.21 13.71 -16.51
C ALA A 15 -14.67 15.14 -16.69
N GLU A 16 -13.48 15.42 -16.14
CA GLU A 16 -12.73 16.65 -16.44
C GLU A 16 -11.77 16.39 -17.60
N ASP A 17 -11.80 17.32 -18.56
CA ASP A 17 -10.83 17.46 -19.65
C ASP A 17 -9.48 17.89 -19.04
N ASP A 18 -8.79 16.94 -18.41
CA ASP A 18 -7.61 17.20 -17.60
C ASP A 18 -6.40 17.49 -18.50
N SER A 19 -6.08 18.78 -18.66
CA SER A 19 -4.82 19.21 -19.24
C SER A 19 -3.61 18.48 -18.59
N TRP A 20 -2.55 18.26 -19.36
CA TRP A 20 -1.33 17.60 -18.84
C TRP A 20 -0.83 18.16 -17.49
N PRO A 21 -0.80 19.49 -17.26
CA PRO A 21 -0.40 20.05 -15.97
C PRO A 21 -1.32 19.68 -14.79
N SER A 22 -2.65 19.67 -14.97
CA SER A 22 -3.58 19.31 -13.89
C SER A 22 -3.48 17.84 -13.52
N SER A 23 -3.29 16.97 -14.52
CA SER A 23 -3.06 15.54 -14.32
C SER A 23 -1.82 15.25 -13.46
N VAL A 24 -0.69 15.89 -13.78
CA VAL A 24 0.57 15.73 -13.02
C VAL A 24 0.43 16.26 -11.59
N LEU A 25 -0.26 17.39 -11.40
CA LEU A 25 -0.50 17.94 -10.08
C LEU A 25 -1.38 17.02 -9.21
N LYS A 26 -2.51 16.52 -9.76
CA LYS A 26 -3.39 15.56 -9.08
C LYS A 26 -2.61 14.30 -8.68
N PHE A 27 -1.83 13.75 -9.60
CA PHE A 27 -0.96 12.60 -9.32
C PHE A 27 0.04 12.86 -8.20
N SER A 28 0.76 13.98 -8.26
CA SER A 28 1.75 14.34 -7.24
C SER A 28 1.11 14.57 -5.87
N ALA A 29 -0.09 15.17 -5.84
CA ALA A 29 -0.88 15.32 -4.62
C ALA A 29 -1.30 13.96 -4.05
N GLY A 30 -1.64 12.98 -4.89
CA GLY A 30 -1.94 11.61 -4.47
C GLY A 30 -0.74 10.92 -3.83
N VAL A 31 0.44 11.03 -4.45
CA VAL A 31 1.70 10.52 -3.88
C VAL A 31 1.96 11.15 -2.50
N ALA A 32 1.85 12.48 -2.39
CA ALA A 32 2.05 13.19 -1.14
C ALA A 32 1.03 12.78 -0.07
N ALA A 33 -0.24 12.58 -0.43
CA ALA A 33 -1.28 12.15 0.49
C ALA A 33 -1.00 10.75 1.07
N SER A 34 -0.61 9.80 0.22
CA SER A 34 -0.25 8.45 0.69
C SER A 34 1.02 8.47 1.56
N ALA A 35 2.02 9.28 1.22
CA ALA A 35 3.20 9.48 2.09
C ALA A 35 2.83 10.07 3.46
N LEU A 36 1.92 11.05 3.50
CA LEU A 36 1.42 11.61 4.76
C LEU A 36 0.63 10.59 5.59
N ILE A 37 -0.13 9.69 4.96
CA ILE A 37 -0.83 8.61 5.65
C ILE A 37 0.17 7.62 6.27
N HIS A 38 1.24 7.27 5.53
CA HIS A 38 2.32 6.41 6.01
C HIS A 38 2.99 7.00 7.26
N GLU A 39 3.44 8.26 7.21
CA GLU A 39 4.05 8.92 8.36
C GLU A 39 3.04 9.15 9.50
N GLY A 40 1.80 9.48 9.15
CA GLY A 40 0.69 9.62 10.09
C GLY A 40 0.41 8.34 10.86
N ALA A 41 0.60 7.17 10.25
CA ALA A 41 0.44 5.88 10.90
C ALA A 41 1.51 5.64 11.99
N HIS A 42 2.75 6.07 11.77
CA HIS A 42 3.79 6.06 12.80
C HIS A 42 3.38 6.95 13.98
N ALA A 43 2.97 8.19 13.73
CA ALA A 43 2.52 9.10 14.79
C ALA A 43 1.32 8.55 15.57
N LEU A 44 0.32 8.01 14.86
CA LEU A 44 -0.86 7.41 15.49
C LEU A 44 -0.49 6.21 16.36
N THR A 45 0.41 5.35 15.87
CA THR A 45 0.87 4.18 16.62
C THR A 45 1.65 4.60 17.85
N ALA A 46 2.58 5.56 17.71
CA ALA A 46 3.35 6.10 18.84
C ALA A 46 2.43 6.65 19.95
N TRP A 47 1.40 7.42 19.55
CA TRP A 47 0.39 7.92 20.49
C TRP A 47 -0.38 6.76 21.16
N ALA A 48 -0.88 5.80 20.38
CA ALA A 48 -1.66 4.67 20.89
C ALA A 48 -0.86 3.75 21.82
N THR A 49 0.45 3.61 21.60
CA THR A 49 1.33 2.76 22.43
C THR A 49 1.99 3.51 23.58
N GLY A 50 1.81 4.83 23.67
CA GLY A 50 2.54 5.69 24.62
C GLY A 50 4.05 5.70 24.37
N THR A 51 4.47 5.57 23.11
CA THR A 51 5.87 5.68 22.70
C THR A 51 6.20 7.14 22.43
N ALA A 52 7.25 7.66 23.06
CA ALA A 52 7.73 9.01 22.74
C ALA A 52 8.42 8.98 21.38
N MET A 53 7.96 9.80 20.44
CA MET A 53 8.47 9.87 19.06
C MET A 53 8.78 11.33 18.71
N THR A 54 9.91 11.56 18.05
CA THR A 54 10.35 12.88 17.60
C THR A 54 10.68 12.81 16.12
N TRP A 55 10.09 13.69 15.33
CA TRP A 55 10.38 13.81 13.91
C TRP A 55 11.75 14.44 13.68
N GLU A 56 12.47 13.92 12.70
CA GLU A 56 13.79 14.39 12.29
C GLU A 56 13.88 14.46 10.76
N VAL A 57 14.81 15.28 10.27
CA VAL A 57 15.17 15.24 8.85
C VAL A 57 15.83 13.89 8.59
N GLY A 58 15.26 13.15 7.65
CA GLY A 58 15.73 11.82 7.30
C GLY A 58 16.90 11.87 6.31
N SER A 59 17.01 10.83 5.47
CA SER A 59 18.05 10.73 4.44
C SER A 59 17.47 10.99 3.03
N TYR A 60 18.31 10.92 2.00
CA TYR A 60 17.87 11.11 0.61
C TYR A 60 16.72 10.17 0.19
N ASN A 61 16.69 8.92 0.69
CA ASN A 61 15.65 7.95 0.34
C ASN A 61 14.43 7.95 1.28
N GLN A 62 14.52 8.68 2.40
CA GLN A 62 13.47 8.83 3.42
C GLN A 62 13.59 10.25 3.98
N PRO A 63 13.00 11.27 3.33
CA PRO A 63 13.24 12.66 3.69
C PRO A 63 12.72 13.03 5.09
N VAL A 64 11.74 12.28 5.58
CA VAL A 64 11.25 12.35 6.95
C VAL A 64 11.66 11.06 7.65
N GLY A 65 12.27 11.19 8.83
CA GLY A 65 12.53 10.07 9.72
C GLY A 65 12.09 10.43 11.13
N PHE A 66 12.20 9.48 12.05
CA PHE A 66 11.91 9.74 13.45
C PHE A 66 12.88 9.00 14.36
N THR A 67 13.08 9.55 15.56
CA THR A 67 13.63 8.84 16.70
C THR A 67 12.52 8.53 17.69
N GLU A 68 12.70 7.48 18.48
CA GLU A 68 11.65 7.01 19.39
C GLU A 68 12.21 6.35 20.66
N ARG A 69 11.33 6.17 21.66
CA ARG A 69 11.62 5.47 22.92
C ARG A 69 10.49 4.50 23.29
N ALA A 70 10.46 3.34 22.65
CA ALA A 70 9.48 2.31 22.90
C ALA A 70 9.77 1.60 24.24
N GLY A 71 8.76 1.52 25.10
CA GLY A 71 8.87 0.81 26.39
C GLY A 71 8.93 -0.72 26.29
N SER A 72 8.79 -1.28 25.08
CA SER A 72 8.93 -2.73 24.82
C SER A 72 9.19 -3.00 23.34
N ASN A 73 9.77 -4.18 23.07
CA ASN A 73 10.00 -4.68 21.71
C ASN A 73 8.73 -4.72 20.85
N SER A 74 7.60 -5.16 21.43
CA SER A 74 6.32 -5.20 20.71
C SER A 74 5.85 -3.82 20.26
N LYS A 75 6.05 -2.78 21.09
CA LYS A 75 5.71 -1.40 20.73
C LYS A 75 6.62 -0.86 19.64
N GLY A 76 7.92 -1.17 19.71
CA GLY A 76 8.88 -0.80 18.68
C GLY A 76 8.55 -1.45 17.33
N VAL A 77 8.28 -2.76 17.31
CA VAL A 77 7.84 -3.46 16.08
C VAL A 77 6.53 -2.89 15.54
N ALA A 78 5.55 -2.61 16.39
CA ALA A 78 4.28 -2.01 15.97
C ALA A 78 4.51 -0.62 15.35
N LEU A 79 5.30 0.23 16.02
CA LEU A 79 5.63 1.57 15.54
C LEU A 79 6.34 1.51 14.18
N TYR A 80 7.40 0.72 14.04
CA TYR A 80 8.17 0.69 12.79
C TYR A 80 7.48 -0.07 11.65
N SER A 81 6.46 -0.88 11.91
CA SER A 81 5.68 -1.55 10.86
C SER A 81 4.43 -0.78 10.42
N SER A 82 3.98 0.21 11.20
CA SER A 82 2.69 0.89 10.95
C SER A 82 2.62 1.60 9.61
N GLY A 83 3.73 2.19 9.15
CA GLY A 83 3.82 2.81 7.82
C GLY A 83 3.47 1.81 6.72
N LEU A 84 4.19 0.68 6.66
CA LEU A 84 3.92 -0.41 5.70
C LEU A 84 2.49 -0.98 5.80
N PHE A 85 2.00 -1.19 7.03
CA PHE A 85 0.61 -1.65 7.25
C PHE A 85 -0.42 -0.65 6.72
N SER A 86 -0.22 0.64 6.95
CA SER A 86 -1.15 1.67 6.47
C SER A 86 -1.24 1.70 4.95
N GLN A 87 -0.13 1.49 4.25
CA GLN A 87 -0.09 1.43 2.79
C GLN A 87 -0.78 0.17 2.26
N ALA A 88 -0.52 -0.99 2.87
CA ALA A 88 -1.21 -2.22 2.50
C ALA A 88 -2.72 -2.14 2.72
N ILE A 89 -3.16 -1.60 3.86
CA ILE A 89 -4.59 -1.44 4.16
C ILE A 89 -5.21 -0.37 3.25
N GLY A 90 -4.55 0.77 3.10
CA GLY A 90 -4.97 1.87 2.23
C GLY A 90 -5.16 1.41 0.79
N GLY A 91 -4.16 0.71 0.23
CA GLY A 91 -4.24 0.11 -1.09
C GLY A 91 -5.42 -0.86 -1.24
N GLU A 92 -5.72 -1.67 -0.21
CA GLU A 92 -6.86 -2.58 -0.27
C GLU A 92 -8.20 -1.84 -0.23
N VAL A 93 -8.31 -0.77 0.55
CA VAL A 93 -9.50 0.10 0.57
C VAL A 93 -9.72 0.75 -0.79
N LEU A 94 -8.66 1.31 -1.39
CA LEU A 94 -8.70 1.92 -2.72
C LEU A 94 -9.16 0.91 -3.79
N LEU A 95 -8.64 -0.33 -3.71
CA LEU A 95 -8.97 -1.41 -4.64
C LEU A 95 -10.40 -1.94 -4.47
N ARG A 96 -10.87 -2.13 -3.22
CA ARG A 96 -12.17 -2.77 -2.95
C ARG A 96 -13.35 -1.82 -2.95
N TRP A 97 -13.13 -0.52 -2.75
CA TRP A 97 -14.26 0.39 -2.65
C TRP A 97 -14.69 0.86 -4.04
N ASP A 98 -15.79 0.31 -4.52
CA ASP A 98 -16.35 0.57 -5.87
C ASP A 98 -16.65 2.05 -6.16
N ARG A 99 -16.83 2.88 -5.13
CA ARG A 99 -17.12 4.32 -5.28
C ARG A 99 -15.89 5.18 -5.57
N ILE A 100 -14.69 4.62 -5.42
CA ILE A 100 -13.44 5.31 -5.72
C ILE A 100 -13.14 5.11 -7.20
N ASP A 101 -13.01 6.20 -7.95
CA ASP A 101 -12.53 6.14 -9.32
C ASP A 101 -11.03 5.79 -9.36
N LYS A 102 -10.72 4.58 -9.81
CA LYS A 102 -9.34 4.10 -9.90
C LYS A 102 -8.57 4.66 -11.10
N ASN A 103 -9.25 5.36 -12.00
CA ASN A 103 -8.64 6.04 -13.14
C ASN A 103 -8.31 7.51 -12.86
N ASP A 104 -8.80 8.05 -11.74
CA ASP A 104 -8.41 9.38 -11.29
C ASP A 104 -6.90 9.45 -10.98
N ASN A 105 -6.25 10.52 -11.44
CA ASN A 105 -4.80 10.68 -11.31
C ASN A 105 -4.35 10.79 -9.85
N PHE A 106 -5.15 11.35 -8.95
CA PHE A 106 -4.86 11.36 -7.52
C PHE A 106 -4.84 9.94 -6.95
N ILE A 107 -5.81 9.09 -7.30
CA ILE A 107 -5.85 7.69 -6.86
C ILE A 107 -4.68 6.88 -7.44
N ARG A 108 -4.30 7.13 -8.70
CA ARG A 108 -3.07 6.55 -9.29
C ARG A 108 -1.82 6.98 -8.53
N GLY A 109 -1.75 8.25 -8.11
CA GLY A 109 -0.67 8.77 -7.29
C GLY A 109 -0.57 8.07 -5.93
N MET A 110 -1.69 7.93 -5.23
CA MET A 110 -1.76 7.20 -3.95
C MET A 110 -1.28 5.75 -4.12
N MET A 111 -1.86 5.03 -5.07
CA MET A 111 -1.50 3.63 -5.35
C MET A 111 -0.03 3.49 -5.80
N THR A 112 0.52 4.48 -6.49
CA THR A 112 1.93 4.46 -6.88
C THR A 112 2.82 4.49 -5.64
N TRP A 113 2.55 5.38 -4.68
CA TRP A 113 3.34 5.42 -3.44
C TRP A 113 3.13 4.16 -2.59
N ASP A 114 1.89 3.69 -2.43
CA ASP A 114 1.56 2.47 -1.67
C ASP A 114 2.24 1.21 -2.23
N VAL A 115 2.53 1.17 -3.53
CA VAL A 115 3.24 0.06 -4.18
C VAL A 115 4.75 0.27 -4.16
N VAL A 116 5.22 1.43 -4.61
CA VAL A 116 6.66 1.67 -4.83
C VAL A 116 7.39 1.76 -3.50
N ASN A 117 6.80 2.39 -2.48
CA ASN A 117 7.46 2.64 -1.22
C ASN A 117 7.84 1.33 -0.50
N PRO A 118 6.95 0.35 -0.25
CA PRO A 118 7.34 -0.93 0.36
C PRO A 118 8.43 -1.69 -0.40
N LEU A 119 8.44 -1.60 -1.73
CA LEU A 119 9.47 -2.20 -2.58
C LEU A 119 10.82 -1.51 -2.41
N LEU A 120 10.84 -0.17 -2.38
CA LEU A 120 12.07 0.59 -2.15
C LEU A 120 12.64 0.34 -0.74
N TYR A 121 11.78 0.29 0.29
CA TYR A 121 12.17 -0.09 1.64
C TYR A 121 12.83 -1.47 1.67
N SER A 122 12.21 -2.45 1.03
CA SER A 122 12.74 -3.83 0.98
C SER A 122 14.04 -3.93 0.19
N LEU A 123 14.16 -3.22 -0.93
CA LEU A 123 15.39 -3.17 -1.74
C LEU A 123 16.53 -2.47 -1.00
N ASP A 124 16.25 -1.37 -0.29
CA ASP A 124 17.28 -0.74 0.55
C ASP A 124 17.72 -1.67 1.68
N TYR A 125 16.78 -2.33 2.35
CA TYR A 125 17.10 -3.27 3.41
C TYR A 125 17.98 -4.45 2.94
N TRP A 126 17.66 -5.04 1.78
CA TRP A 126 18.39 -6.19 1.26
C TRP A 126 19.73 -5.83 0.59
N PHE A 127 19.75 -4.76 -0.21
CA PHE A 127 20.85 -4.52 -1.14
C PHE A 127 21.59 -3.21 -0.87
N PHE A 128 20.90 -2.08 -0.81
CA PHE A 128 21.56 -0.78 -0.83
C PHE A 128 22.09 -0.34 0.54
N ARG A 129 21.35 -0.66 1.61
CA ARG A 129 21.60 -0.32 3.01
C ARG A 129 21.98 1.15 3.21
N ARG A 130 21.42 2.07 2.40
CA ARG A 130 21.78 3.49 2.43
C ARG A 130 21.07 4.24 3.54
N THR A 131 19.84 3.86 3.86
CA THR A 131 19.05 4.48 4.95
C THR A 131 19.50 4.01 6.34
N ASN A 132 20.30 2.94 6.43
CA ASN A 132 20.49 2.16 7.65
C ASN A 132 21.70 2.52 8.54
N LYS A 133 22.24 3.75 8.49
CA LYS A 133 23.37 4.12 9.37
C LYS A 133 23.26 5.53 9.97
N LYS A 134 22.77 5.60 11.20
CA LYS A 134 23.31 6.49 12.24
C LYS A 134 23.69 5.64 13.45
N ASP A 135 24.89 5.86 13.95
CA ASP A 135 25.58 5.01 14.93
C ASP A 135 24.78 4.72 16.20
N GLY A 136 24.21 3.50 16.29
CA GLY A 136 23.81 2.80 17.53
C GLY A 136 22.65 3.37 18.34
N ASN A 137 22.29 4.64 18.15
CA ASN A 137 21.32 5.37 18.98
C ASN A 137 20.12 5.92 18.19
N SER A 138 20.12 5.84 16.85
CA SER A 138 18.98 6.20 16.00
C SER A 138 18.95 5.34 14.73
N TYR A 139 17.78 4.77 14.42
CA TYR A 139 17.56 3.96 13.22
C TYR A 139 16.69 4.75 12.24
N GLN A 140 17.19 4.96 11.03
CA GLN A 140 16.39 5.49 9.93
C GLN A 140 15.93 4.32 9.07
N GLY A 141 14.61 4.10 9.05
CA GLY A 141 13.94 3.11 8.21
C GLY A 141 13.16 2.04 8.98
N ASP A 142 11.90 1.86 8.59
CA ASP A 142 10.92 0.86 9.05
C ASP A 142 11.53 -0.52 9.30
N LEU A 143 12.16 -1.11 8.27
CA LEU A 143 12.69 -2.47 8.37
C LEU A 143 13.88 -2.59 9.32
N GLN A 144 14.71 -1.55 9.45
CA GLN A 144 15.85 -1.55 10.37
C GLN A 144 15.38 -1.39 11.83
N GLY A 145 14.37 -0.56 12.07
CA GLY A 145 13.72 -0.45 13.37
C GLY A 145 13.00 -1.75 13.77
N ILE A 146 12.33 -2.42 12.82
CA ILE A 146 11.79 -3.75 13.03
C ILE A 146 12.90 -4.74 13.42
N GLU A 147 14.02 -4.77 12.69
CA GLU A 147 15.15 -5.66 13.02
C GLU A 147 15.67 -5.39 14.44
N HIS A 148 15.82 -4.12 14.82
CA HIS A 148 16.28 -3.71 16.14
C HIS A 148 15.38 -4.24 17.27
N TYR A 149 14.07 -4.10 17.13
CA TYR A 149 13.10 -4.52 18.16
C TYR A 149 12.67 -5.99 18.06
N SER A 150 13.09 -6.71 17.03
CA SER A 150 12.78 -8.13 16.87
C SER A 150 14.04 -8.93 16.57
N ASN A 151 14.32 -9.18 15.30
CA ASN A 151 15.52 -9.80 14.78
C ASN A 151 15.52 -9.70 13.25
N LYS A 152 16.68 -10.00 12.65
CA LYS A 152 16.87 -10.02 11.20
C LYS A 152 15.88 -10.92 10.46
N THR A 153 15.54 -12.09 11.01
CA THR A 153 14.60 -13.01 10.37
C THR A 153 13.22 -12.38 10.23
N THR A 154 12.73 -11.73 11.28
CA THR A 154 11.43 -11.06 11.31
C THR A 154 11.39 -9.90 10.32
N ALA A 155 12.43 -9.07 10.30
CA ALA A 155 12.54 -7.97 9.33
C ALA A 155 12.53 -8.46 7.87
N ASN A 156 13.23 -9.57 7.57
CA ASN A 156 13.20 -10.18 6.23
C ASN A 156 11.81 -10.72 5.85
N VAL A 157 11.13 -11.37 6.79
CA VAL A 157 9.76 -11.88 6.56
C VAL A 157 8.80 -10.73 6.29
N ILE A 158 8.89 -9.64 7.05
CA ILE A 158 8.05 -8.45 6.84
C ILE A 158 8.38 -7.81 5.48
N ALA A 159 9.66 -7.58 5.16
CA ALA A 159 10.07 -7.03 3.87
C ALA A 159 9.53 -7.85 2.69
N ALA A 160 9.68 -9.18 2.74
CA ALA A 160 9.19 -10.08 1.71
C ALA A 160 7.65 -10.06 1.61
N SER A 161 6.96 -10.06 2.75
CA SER A 161 5.49 -10.07 2.79
C SER A 161 4.90 -8.78 2.22
N PHE A 162 5.39 -7.62 2.63
CA PHE A 162 4.89 -6.34 2.14
C PHE A 162 5.31 -6.06 0.70
N SER A 163 6.47 -6.56 0.25
CA SER A 163 6.81 -6.57 -1.18
C SER A 163 5.81 -7.39 -2.00
N ALA A 164 5.48 -8.60 -1.54
CA ALA A 164 4.51 -9.46 -2.23
C ALA A 164 3.10 -8.84 -2.26
N ILE A 165 2.66 -8.24 -1.15
CA ILE A 165 1.39 -7.52 -1.06
C ILE A 165 1.39 -6.34 -2.05
N ALA A 166 2.44 -5.51 -2.05
CA ALA A 166 2.56 -4.38 -2.95
C ALA A 166 2.50 -4.81 -4.43
N VAL A 167 3.24 -5.87 -4.82
CA VAL A 167 3.18 -6.41 -6.18
C VAL A 167 1.78 -6.92 -6.53
N PHE A 168 1.12 -7.62 -5.61
CA PHE A 168 -0.23 -8.13 -5.84
C PHE A 168 -1.27 -7.00 -5.96
N GLN A 169 -1.15 -5.96 -5.13
CA GLN A 169 -2.00 -4.77 -5.20
C GLN A 169 -1.75 -3.98 -6.48
N ALA A 170 -0.50 -3.85 -6.91
CA ALA A 170 -0.14 -3.24 -8.19
C ALA A 170 -0.78 -3.98 -9.36
N TYR A 171 -0.66 -5.32 -9.37
CA TYR A 171 -1.29 -6.15 -10.38
C TYR A 171 -2.79 -5.89 -10.44
N ARG A 172 -3.50 -6.00 -9.32
CA ARG A 172 -4.95 -5.74 -9.24
C ARG A 172 -5.33 -4.32 -9.66
N PHE A 173 -4.54 -3.32 -9.26
CA PHE A 173 -4.79 -1.93 -9.63
C PHE A 173 -4.63 -1.70 -11.13
N LEU A 174 -3.67 -2.35 -11.77
CA LEU A 174 -3.50 -2.29 -13.22
C LEU A 174 -4.73 -2.86 -13.94
N GLN A 175 -5.37 -3.91 -13.40
CA GLN A 175 -6.59 -4.47 -13.98
C GLN A 175 -7.77 -3.51 -13.96
N THR A 176 -7.76 -2.49 -13.09
CA THR A 176 -8.84 -1.49 -13.01
C THR A 176 -8.62 -0.29 -13.94
N GLN A 177 -7.47 -0.21 -14.61
CA GLN A 177 -7.13 0.95 -15.44
C GLN A 177 -7.76 0.83 -16.83
N GLU A 178 -8.41 1.90 -17.29
CA GLU A 178 -9.06 1.94 -18.62
C GLU A 178 -8.06 1.71 -19.75
N TRP A 179 -6.86 2.25 -19.62
CA TRP A 179 -5.78 2.11 -20.61
C TRP A 179 -5.08 0.75 -20.57
N ALA A 180 -5.30 -0.07 -19.53
CA ALA A 180 -4.64 -1.37 -19.43
C ALA A 180 -5.09 -2.28 -20.59
N PRO A 181 -4.17 -3.08 -21.15
CA PRO A 181 -4.53 -3.98 -22.23
C PRO A 181 -5.49 -5.08 -21.74
N GLU A 182 -6.38 -5.55 -22.61
CA GLU A 182 -7.43 -6.52 -22.25
C GLU A 182 -6.89 -7.84 -21.68
N TRP A 183 -5.70 -8.28 -22.12
CA TRP A 183 -5.04 -9.47 -21.57
C TRP A 183 -4.65 -9.30 -20.09
N LEU A 184 -4.47 -8.06 -19.62
CA LEU A 184 -4.16 -7.74 -18.22
C LEU A 184 -5.42 -7.62 -17.37
N LYS A 185 -6.48 -7.00 -17.91
CA LYS A 185 -7.78 -6.84 -17.24
C LYS A 185 -8.50 -8.17 -17.00
N GLY A 186 -8.33 -9.11 -17.93
CA GLY A 186 -8.80 -10.49 -17.80
C GLY A 186 -10.31 -10.66 -17.72
N GLU A 187 -10.93 -11.09 -18.82
CA GLU A 187 -11.87 -12.22 -18.81
C GLU A 187 -11.56 -13.09 -20.05
N THR A 188 -11.21 -14.38 -19.89
CA THR A 188 -12.08 -15.51 -20.27
C THR A 188 -11.96 -16.74 -19.35
N SER A 189 -11.38 -16.61 -18.15
CA SER A 189 -11.19 -17.77 -17.27
C SER A 189 -11.48 -17.44 -15.81
N ARG A 190 -12.59 -17.98 -15.28
CA ARG A 190 -12.90 -17.92 -13.85
C ARG A 190 -12.43 -19.20 -13.18
N LEU A 191 -11.48 -19.07 -12.26
CA LEU A 191 -11.13 -20.11 -11.29
C LEU A 191 -12.07 -19.97 -10.10
N GLY A 192 -12.97 -20.94 -9.93
CA GLY A 192 -13.83 -21.05 -8.76
C GLY A 192 -13.31 -22.16 -7.84
N PHE A 193 -13.23 -21.89 -6.54
CA PHE A 193 -13.00 -22.91 -5.52
C PHE A 193 -14.31 -23.15 -4.77
N ARG A 194 -14.80 -24.39 -4.77
CA ARG A 194 -15.95 -24.81 -3.96
C ARG A 194 -15.52 -25.87 -2.95
N PRO A 195 -15.94 -25.77 -1.69
CA PRO A 195 -15.68 -26.83 -0.71
C PRO A 195 -16.49 -28.08 -1.08
N LEU A 196 -15.84 -29.23 -1.05
CA LEU A 196 -16.43 -30.57 -1.08
C LEU A 196 -16.34 -31.13 0.35
N HIS A 197 -17.47 -31.37 1.01
CA HIS A 197 -17.47 -32.08 2.28
C HIS A 197 -17.18 -33.58 2.05
N PRO A 198 -16.41 -34.26 2.94
CA PRO A 198 -15.87 -33.73 4.20
C PRO A 198 -14.47 -33.09 4.14
N GLU A 199 -13.62 -33.33 3.13
CA GLU A 199 -12.22 -32.83 3.14
C GLU A 199 -11.64 -32.49 1.74
N GLY A 200 -12.46 -32.02 0.80
CA GLY A 200 -12.01 -31.67 -0.56
C GLY A 200 -12.24 -30.21 -0.92
N PHE A 201 -11.46 -29.70 -1.87
CA PHE A 201 -11.81 -28.49 -2.63
C PHE A 201 -11.92 -28.86 -4.10
N MET A 202 -13.04 -28.52 -4.73
CA MET A 202 -13.15 -28.59 -6.18
C MET A 202 -12.66 -27.27 -6.76
N MET A 203 -11.59 -27.35 -7.57
CA MET A 203 -11.20 -26.27 -8.46
C MET A 203 -12.00 -26.43 -9.75
N THR A 204 -12.95 -25.52 -9.97
CA THR A 204 -13.66 -25.41 -11.24
C THR A 204 -12.98 -24.37 -12.11
N TYR A 205 -12.58 -24.79 -13.32
CA TYR A 205 -12.08 -23.89 -14.35
C TYR A 205 -13.17 -23.72 -15.41
N HIS A 206 -13.68 -22.49 -15.55
CA HIS A 206 -14.75 -22.19 -16.50
C HIS A 206 -14.16 -21.42 -17.69
N PHE A 207 -14.10 -22.07 -18.85
CA PHE A 207 -13.86 -21.39 -20.12
C PHE A 207 -15.18 -20.74 -20.58
N ARG A 208 -15.18 -19.42 -20.78
CA ARG A 208 -16.20 -18.74 -21.56
C ARG A 208 -15.56 -18.38 -22.90
N PHE A 209 -16.04 -19.00 -23.98
CA PHE A 209 -15.81 -18.53 -25.34
C PHE A 209 -16.72 -17.34 -25.61
#